data_AF-A0A0W8CY52-F1
#
_entry.id   AF-A0A0W8CY52-F1
#
_cell.length_a   1.000
_cell.length_b   1.000
_cell.length_c   1.000
_cell.angle_alpha   90.00
_cell.angle_beta   90.00
_cell.angle_gamma   90.00
#
_symmetry.space_group_name_H-M   'P 1'
#
loop_
_entity.id
_entity.type
_entity.pdbx_description
1 polymer ?
#
loop_
_entity_poly.entity_id
_entity_poly.type
_entity_poly.pdbx_seq_one_letter_code
_entity_poly.pdbx_strand_id
1 'polypeptide(L)'
;MSTTNKGFNYIFNTSKEDHKAVLDVLTSTVIRHYPLLKNLNAEAPAVKRIDACVAEARCSLAELLAWSSHLASPEPVCEELKPQCTTQPPSQA
;
A
#
# COMPACT_ATOMS: atom_id res chain seq x y z
N MET A 1 -7.25 25.56 -27.59
CA MET A 1 -6.61 25.74 -26.28
C MET A 1 -6.76 24.45 -25.48
N SER A 2 -5.72 23.61 -25.43
CA SER A 2 -5.76 22.34 -24.70
C SER A 2 -5.45 22.59 -23.23
N THR A 3 -6.47 22.50 -22.39
CA THR A 3 -6.32 22.56 -20.93
C THR A 3 -5.78 21.22 -20.45
N THR A 4 -4.46 21.03 -20.53
CA THR A 4 -3.80 19.88 -19.90
C THR A 4 -4.05 19.98 -18.40
N ASN A 5 -4.82 19.02 -17.88
CA ASN A 5 -5.10 18.87 -16.46
C ASN A 5 -3.76 18.62 -15.74
N LYS A 6 -3.29 19.66 -15.04
CA LYS A 6 -2.00 19.67 -14.32
C LYS A 6 -1.85 18.53 -13.31
N GLY A 7 -2.96 18.01 -12.79
CA GLY A 7 -2.96 16.90 -11.83
C GLY A 7 -2.42 15.60 -12.44
N PHE A 8 -2.77 15.29 -13.69
CA PHE A 8 -2.24 14.09 -14.36
C PHE A 8 -0.74 14.23 -14.64
N ASN A 9 -0.27 15.42 -15.02
CA ASN A 9 1.15 15.63 -15.31
C ASN A 9 2.04 15.50 -14.06
N TYR A 10 1.54 15.81 -12.86
CA TYR A 10 2.31 15.61 -11.62
C TYR A 10 2.46 14.14 -11.24
N ILE A 11 1.49 13.28 -11.54
CA ILE A 11 1.55 11.83 -11.25
C ILE A 11 2.58 11.12 -12.14
N PHE A 12 2.76 11.59 -13.38
CA PHE A 12 3.68 11.00 -14.35
C PHE A 12 5.09 11.62 -14.35
N ASN A 13 5.34 12.68 -13.57
CA ASN A 13 6.58 13.48 -13.64
C ASN A 13 7.31 13.60 -12.29
N THR A 14 6.95 12.79 -11.28
CA THR A 14 7.55 12.76 -9.94
C THR A 14 8.75 11.80 -9.84
N SER A 15 9.49 11.89 -8.72
CA SER A 15 10.75 11.16 -8.50
C SER A 15 10.53 9.64 -8.41
N LYS A 16 11.56 8.84 -8.67
CA LYS A 16 11.52 7.36 -8.61
C LYS A 16 10.98 6.81 -7.28
N GLU A 17 11.11 7.58 -6.20
CA GLU A 17 10.65 7.24 -4.85
C GLU A 17 9.12 7.28 -4.73
N ASP A 18 8.47 8.27 -5.35
CA ASP A 18 7.01 8.39 -5.38
C ASP A 18 6.38 7.22 -6.17
N HIS A 19 7.06 6.78 -7.23
CA HIS A 19 6.61 5.64 -8.03
C HIS A 19 6.60 4.36 -7.21
N LYS A 20 7.60 4.15 -6.34
CA LYS A 20 7.65 2.99 -5.45
C LYS A 20 6.51 3.02 -4.44
N ALA A 21 6.27 4.17 -3.78
CA ALA A 21 5.20 4.32 -2.81
C ALA A 21 3.82 4.04 -3.45
N VAL A 22 3.59 4.51 -4.67
CA VAL A 22 2.35 4.24 -5.42
C VAL A 22 2.21 2.74 -5.74
N LEU A 23 3.29 2.08 -6.17
CA LEU A 23 3.27 0.64 -6.43
C LEU A 23 3.01 -0.18 -5.16
N ASP A 24 3.60 0.19 -4.03
CA ASP A 24 3.41 -0.48 -2.74
C ASP A 24 1.95 -0.35 -2.27
N VAL A 25 1.37 0.85 -2.35
CA VAL A 25 -0.05 1.09 -2.00
C VAL A 25 -0.99 0.34 -2.93
N LEU A 26 -0.72 0.34 -4.24
CA LEU A 26 -1.56 -0.39 -5.20
C LEU A 26 -1.49 -1.90 -4.97
N THR A 27 -0.28 -2.43 -4.77
CA THR A 27 -0.06 -3.87 -4.53
C THR A 27 -0.73 -4.33 -3.25
N SER A 28 -0.52 -3.60 -2.13
CA SER A 28 -1.17 -3.91 -0.86
C SER A 28 -2.70 -3.85 -0.95
N THR A 29 -3.26 -2.87 -1.68
CA THR A 29 -4.71 -2.78 -1.91
C THR A 29 -5.24 -4.01 -2.66
N VAL A 30 -4.55 -4.43 -3.73
CA VAL A 30 -4.92 -5.63 -4.50
C VAL A 30 -4.86 -6.88 -3.61
N ILE A 31 -3.79 -7.07 -2.84
CA ILE A 31 -3.63 -8.20 -1.92
C ILE A 31 -4.74 -8.20 -0.86
N ARG A 32 -5.02 -7.06 -0.24
CA ARG A 32 -6.07 -6.92 0.78
C ARG A 32 -7.44 -7.34 0.26
N HIS A 33 -7.81 -6.93 -0.95
CA HIS A 33 -9.15 -7.17 -1.51
C HIS A 33 -9.28 -8.45 -2.34
N TYR A 34 -8.18 -9.12 -2.67
CA TYR A 34 -8.18 -10.34 -3.47
C TYR A 34 -9.17 -11.43 -3.00
N PRO A 35 -9.30 -11.78 -1.71
CA PRO A 35 -10.25 -12.82 -1.28
C PRO A 35 -11.70 -12.49 -1.63
N LEU A 36 -12.09 -11.21 -1.50
CA LEU A 36 -13.42 -10.74 -1.87
C LEU A 36 -13.63 -10.80 -3.38
N LEU A 37 -12.65 -10.34 -4.17
CA LEU A 37 -12.70 -10.41 -5.63
C LEU A 37 -12.84 -11.86 -6.12
N LYS A 38 -12.10 -12.79 -5.51
CA LYS A 38 -12.15 -14.21 -5.85
C LYS A 38 -13.48 -14.87 -5.48
N ASN A 39 -14.08 -14.48 -4.35
CA ASN A 39 -15.40 -14.96 -3.93
C ASN A 39 -16.52 -14.42 -4.83
N LEU A 40 -16.39 -13.17 -5.31
CA LEU A 40 -17.36 -12.58 -6.24
C LEU A 40 -17.33 -13.26 -7.61
N ASN A 41 -16.14 -13.44 -8.18
CA ASN A 41 -15.97 -14.16 -9.44
C ASN A 41 -14.53 -14.66 -9.61
N ALA A 42 -14.29 -15.93 -9.31
CA ALA A 42 -12.97 -16.57 -9.47
C ALA A 42 -12.50 -16.61 -10.94
N GLU A 43 -13.42 -16.60 -11.89
CA GLU A 43 -13.10 -16.66 -13.32
C GLU A 43 -12.88 -15.27 -13.94
N ALA A 44 -13.05 -14.19 -13.17
CA ALA A 44 -12.85 -12.84 -13.65
C ALA A 44 -11.41 -12.67 -14.17
N PRO A 45 -11.20 -11.98 -15.31
CA PRO A 45 -9.86 -11.75 -15.87
C PRO A 45 -8.87 -11.13 -14.87
N ALA A 46 -9.35 -10.29 -13.95
CA ALA A 46 -8.53 -9.69 -12.90
C ALA A 46 -8.03 -10.74 -11.89
N VAL A 47 -8.89 -11.67 -11.44
CA VAL A 47 -8.52 -12.71 -10.48
C VAL A 47 -7.52 -13.68 -11.11
N LYS A 48 -7.72 -14.07 -12.37
CA LYS A 48 -6.76 -14.90 -13.11
C LYS A 48 -5.39 -14.25 -13.26
N ARG A 49 -5.34 -12.93 -13.48
CA ARG A 49 -4.08 -12.19 -13.54
C ARG A 49 -3.37 -12.20 -12.19
N ILE A 50 -4.09 -12.03 -11.09
CA ILE A 50 -3.50 -12.10 -9.74
C ILE A 50 -2.95 -13.51 -9.48
N ASP A 51 -3.72 -14.55 -9.79
CA ASP A 51 -3.28 -15.95 -9.64
C ASP A 51 -2.03 -16.27 -10.49
N ALA A 52 -1.97 -15.76 -11.73
CA ALA A 52 -0.79 -15.88 -12.58
C ALA A 52 0.44 -15.16 -11.98
N CYS A 53 0.28 -13.92 -11.53
CA CYS A 53 1.37 -13.17 -10.90
C CYS A 53 1.88 -13.83 -9.61
N VAL A 54 0.99 -14.43 -8.82
CA VAL A 54 1.36 -15.19 -7.61
C VAL A 54 2.18 -16.42 -7.98
N ALA A 55 1.78 -17.15 -9.03
CA ALA A 55 2.54 -18.28 -9.55
C ALA A 55 3.93 -17.86 -10.09
N GLU A 56 4.00 -16.74 -10.81
CA GLU A 56 5.26 -16.16 -11.31
C GLU A 56 6.19 -15.72 -10.19
N ALA A 57 5.64 -15.08 -9.15
CA ALA A 57 6.36 -14.69 -7.93
C ALA A 57 6.76 -15.89 -7.07
N ARG A 58 6.28 -17.10 -7.41
CA ARG A 58 6.46 -18.34 -6.64
C ARG A 58 5.96 -18.25 -5.20
N CYS A 59 4.97 -17.39 -4.97
CA CYS A 59 4.25 -17.33 -3.70
C CYS A 59 3.10 -18.33 -3.74
N SER A 60 2.77 -18.91 -2.59
CA SER A 60 1.57 -19.72 -2.46
C SER A 60 0.32 -18.86 -2.25
N LEU A 61 -0.84 -19.42 -2.61
CA LEU A 61 -2.13 -18.79 -2.29
C LEU A 61 -2.30 -18.57 -0.77
N ALA A 62 -1.77 -19.46 0.06
CA ALA A 62 -1.84 -19.34 1.51
C ALA A 62 -1.05 -18.12 2.03
N GLU A 63 0.13 -17.86 1.49
CA GLU A 63 0.92 -16.66 1.81
C GLU A 63 0.18 -15.37 1.42
N LEU A 64 -0.42 -15.36 0.23
CA LEU A 64 -1.23 -14.22 -0.22
C LEU A 64 -2.42 -13.96 0.71
N LEU A 65 -3.14 -15.01 1.12
CA LEU A 65 -4.26 -14.90 2.05
C LEU A 65 -3.80 -14.45 3.44
N ALA A 66 -2.64 -14.91 3.91
CA ALA A 66 -2.05 -14.46 5.16
C ALA A 66 -1.73 -12.95 5.12
N TRP A 67 -1.15 -12.45 4.02
CA TRP A 67 -0.90 -11.02 3.83
C TRP A 67 -2.19 -10.21 3.73
N SER A 68 -3.21 -10.72 3.03
CA SER A 68 -4.53 -10.09 2.98
C SER A 68 -5.13 -9.92 4.38
N SER A 69 -5.07 -10.96 5.21
CA SER A 69 -5.55 -10.92 6.59
C SER A 69 -4.75 -9.94 7.45
N HIS A 70 -3.43 -9.88 7.26
CA HIS A 70 -2.57 -8.93 7.96
C HIS A 70 -2.94 -7.48 7.60
N LEU A 71 -3.12 -7.19 6.31
CA LEU A 71 -3.50 -5.85 5.80
C LEU A 71 -4.95 -5.45 6.13
N ALA A 72 -5.82 -6.42 6.39
CA ALA A 72 -7.20 -6.17 6.80
C ALA A 72 -7.35 -5.91 8.30
N SER A 73 -6.36 -6.31 9.10
CA SER A 73 -6.31 -6.00 10.52
C SER A 73 -6.18 -4.47 10.69
N PRO A 74 -7.06 -3.82 11.46
CA PRO A 74 -6.80 -2.44 11.85
C PRO A 74 -5.50 -2.45 12.63
N GLU A 75 -4.52 -1.66 12.19
CA GLU A 75 -3.29 -1.49 12.95
C GLU A 75 -3.68 -1.13 14.39
N PRO A 76 -3.20 -1.86 15.41
CA PRO A 76 -3.37 -1.40 16.77
C PRO A 76 -2.77 0.00 16.82
N VAL A 77 -3.56 0.98 17.27
CA VAL A 77 -3.11 2.35 17.48
C VAL A 77 -1.74 2.28 18.15
N CYS A 78 -0.69 2.58 17.39
CA CYS A 78 0.64 2.65 17.92
C CYS A 78 0.57 3.73 19.00
N GLU A 79 0.72 3.33 20.26
CA GLU A 79 0.72 4.28 21.37
C GLU A 79 1.70 5.39 21.01
N GLU A 80 1.16 6.60 20.94
CA GLU A 80 1.84 7.86 20.79
C GLU A 80 3.24 7.78 21.40
N LEU A 81 4.28 7.77 20.56
CA LEU A 81 5.61 8.13 21.02
C LEU A 81 5.52 9.58 21.48
N LYS A 82 5.25 9.75 22.78
CA LYS A 82 5.30 10.99 23.52
C LYS A 82 6.55 11.77 23.08
N PRO A 83 6.43 12.95 22.46
CA PRO A 83 7.57 13.81 22.29
C PRO A 83 7.98 14.28 23.68
N GLN A 84 8.98 13.62 24.27
CA GLN A 84 9.67 14.14 25.45
C GLN A 84 10.51 15.34 24.99
N CYS A 85 9.87 16.51 24.92
CA CYS A 85 10.56 17.78 24.86
C CYS A 85 11.16 18.06 26.24
N THR A 86 12.40 17.65 26.44
CA THR A 86 13.18 18.05 27.62
C THR A 86 13.76 19.44 27.33
N THR A 87 12.98 20.48 27.61
CA THR A 87 13.50 21.85 27.67
C THR A 87 14.27 22.02 28.98
N GLN A 88 15.60 21.94 28.90
CA GLN A 88 16.50 22.45 29.93
C GLN A 88 16.64 23.97 29.72
N PRO A 89 16.41 24.83 30.72
CA PRO A 89 16.72 26.26 30.59
C PRO A 89 18.24 26.49 30.75
N PRO A 90 18.84 27.43 30.01
CA PRO A 90 20.23 27.80 30.20
C PRO A 90 20.42 28.54 31.53
N SER A 91 21.32 28.03 32.38
CA SER A 91 21.88 28.78 33.49
C SER A 91 22.70 29.96 32.94
N GLN A 92 22.32 31.19 33.29
CA GLN A 92 23.19 32.35 33.12
C GLN A 92 23.82 32.70 34.47
N ALA A 93 25.14 32.86 34.43
CA ALA A 93 25.99 33.39 35.48
C ALA A 93 25.89 34.93 35.57
#